data_AF-A0A7J6K9W0-F1
#
_entry.id   AF-A0A7J6K9W0-F1
#
_cell.length_a   1.000
_cell.length_b   1.000
_cell.length_c   1.000
_cell.angle_alpha   90.00
_cell.angle_beta   90.00
_cell.angle_gamma   90.00
#
_symmetry.space_group_name_H-M   'P 1'
#
loop_
_entity.id
_entity.type
_entity.pdbx_description
1 polymer ?
#
loop_
_entity_poly.entity_id
_entity_poly.type
_entity_poly.pdbx_seq_one_letter_code
_entity_poly.pdbx_strand_id
1 'polypeptide(L)'
;MGKWRWPPAATVRALASFFCCAVSSRTLLRFWFSHCKILSLVKNRKYMMVFYETFVLFSKRVQRADIRQLLKQQEALITKHHGSMLAVRDLGWRKTAFRVIKPRQGIFWFGRLFYFSFGANPAAITEMSQSLQSTNGVLRHATVRMKKRHNLMTYNHHIHARD
;
A
#
# COMPACT_ATOMS: atom_id res chain seq x y z
N MET A 1 19.55 57.61 -7.11
CA MET A 1 18.57 56.66 -6.52
C MET A 1 17.48 57.48 -5.84
N GLY A 2 16.24 57.46 -6.34
CA GLY A 2 15.16 58.35 -5.90
C GLY A 2 13.97 57.61 -5.27
N LYS A 3 13.38 58.19 -4.21
CA LYS A 3 12.16 57.71 -3.53
C LYS A 3 10.89 58.21 -4.21
N TRP A 4 9.91 57.34 -4.49
CA TRP A 4 8.49 57.68 -4.69
C TRP A 4 7.65 56.49 -4.16
N ARG A 5 6.92 56.63 -3.03
CA ARG A 5 5.56 57.20 -2.82
C ARG A 5 4.40 56.30 -3.29
N TRP A 6 3.72 55.68 -2.32
CA TRP A 6 2.26 55.47 -2.27
C TRP A 6 1.57 56.81 -1.85
N PRO A 7 0.22 56.99 -1.78
CA PRO A 7 -0.94 56.07 -1.89
C PRO A 7 -2.03 56.66 -2.85
N PRO A 8 -3.39 56.58 -2.69
CA PRO A 8 -4.30 55.72 -1.89
C PRO A 8 -5.47 55.10 -2.70
N ALA A 9 -6.47 54.52 -1.99
CA ALA A 9 -7.63 53.80 -2.55
C ALA A 9 -8.87 54.65 -2.84
N ALA A 10 -9.62 54.28 -3.89
CA ALA A 10 -10.98 54.73 -4.27
C ALA A 10 -11.55 53.86 -5.43
N THR A 11 -12.85 53.77 -5.78
CA THR A 11 -14.12 53.91 -5.03
C THR A 11 -15.30 53.25 -5.82
N VAL A 12 -15.87 52.16 -5.27
CA VAL A 12 -17.32 51.81 -5.18
C VAL A 12 -18.26 51.81 -6.43
N ARG A 13 -18.99 50.68 -6.61
CA ARG A 13 -20.27 50.44 -7.37
C ARG A 13 -20.24 50.65 -8.91
N ALA A 14 -20.64 49.71 -9.77
CA ALA A 14 -21.86 48.88 -9.92
C ALA A 14 -22.97 49.52 -10.78
N LEU A 15 -23.30 48.86 -11.91
CA LEU A 15 -24.52 48.90 -12.75
C LEU A 15 -24.22 47.89 -13.90
N ALA A 16 -24.75 46.67 -13.97
CA ALA A 16 -26.13 46.20 -14.10
C ALA A 16 -26.71 46.29 -15.54
N SER A 17 -26.95 45.11 -16.13
CA SER A 17 -27.95 44.76 -17.18
C SER A 17 -27.99 45.52 -18.52
N PHE A 18 -27.93 44.78 -19.64
CA PHE A 18 -29.04 44.49 -20.57
C PHE A 18 -28.47 43.68 -21.78
N PHE A 19 -28.72 42.38 -21.91
CA PHE A 19 -29.86 41.75 -22.61
C PHE A 19 -29.88 41.97 -24.14
N CYS A 20 -29.44 40.97 -24.93
CA CYS A 20 -30.14 40.57 -26.17
C CYS A 20 -29.74 39.16 -26.65
N CYS A 21 -30.70 38.45 -27.25
CA CYS A 21 -30.61 37.05 -27.67
C CYS A 21 -29.86 36.82 -28.99
N ALA A 22 -29.27 35.63 -29.19
CA ALA A 22 -29.64 34.72 -30.29
C ALA A 22 -28.95 33.34 -30.21
N VAL A 23 -29.78 32.29 -30.12
CA VAL A 23 -29.65 30.91 -30.63
C VAL A 23 -28.28 30.44 -31.19
N SER A 24 -27.66 29.42 -30.57
CA SER A 24 -27.36 28.14 -31.25
C SER A 24 -26.93 26.99 -30.31
N SER A 25 -27.83 26.02 -30.17
CA SER A 25 -27.59 24.55 -30.14
C SER A 25 -26.32 23.94 -29.53
N ARG A 26 -26.47 23.45 -28.29
CA ARG A 26 -26.13 22.07 -27.84
C ARG A 26 -24.72 21.46 -28.10
N THR A 27 -23.62 22.02 -27.56
CA THR A 27 -22.38 21.19 -27.39
C THR A 27 -21.46 21.50 -26.20
N LEU A 28 -21.94 22.11 -25.10
CA LEU A 28 -21.11 22.39 -23.91
C LEU A 28 -21.65 21.77 -22.62
N LEU A 29 -21.60 20.45 -22.56
CA LEU A 29 -21.83 19.65 -21.34
C LEU A 29 -20.62 18.72 -21.06
N ARG A 30 -19.41 19.28 -21.19
CA ARG A 30 -18.11 18.64 -20.89
C ARG A 30 -17.13 19.62 -20.22
N PHE A 31 -17.57 20.32 -19.17
CA PHE A 31 -16.66 21.14 -18.34
C PHE A 31 -16.98 21.07 -16.84
N TRP A 32 -17.41 19.90 -16.37
CA TRP A 32 -17.65 19.61 -14.95
C TRP A 32 -16.94 18.32 -14.53
N PHE A 33 -15.64 18.24 -14.85
CA PHE A 33 -14.83 17.04 -14.61
C PHE A 33 -13.37 17.35 -14.19
N SER A 34 -13.15 18.41 -13.39
CA SER A 34 -11.80 18.69 -12.87
C SER A 34 -11.79 19.49 -11.56
N HIS A 35 -12.48 19.02 -10.52
CA HIS A 35 -12.15 19.31 -9.10
C HIS A 35 -13.02 18.51 -8.11
N CYS A 36 -13.04 17.18 -8.26
CA CYS A 36 -13.36 16.31 -7.13
C CYS A 36 -12.07 15.68 -6.63
N LYS A 37 -11.29 16.46 -5.86
CA LYS A 37 -10.16 15.94 -5.09
C LYS A 37 -10.69 14.81 -4.23
N ILE A 38 -10.16 13.60 -4.43
CA ILE A 38 -10.47 12.42 -3.65
C ILE A 38 -9.94 12.65 -2.23
N LEU A 39 -10.74 13.32 -1.41
CA LEU A 39 -10.62 13.36 0.04
C LEU A 39 -11.01 11.98 0.55
N SER A 40 -10.06 11.04 0.46
CA SER A 40 -10.11 9.77 1.18
C SER A 40 -10.06 10.10 2.67
N LEU A 41 -11.26 10.28 3.23
CA LEU A 41 -11.54 10.53 4.64
C LEU A 41 -10.65 9.66 5.52
N VAL A 42 -9.63 10.29 6.12
CA VAL A 42 -8.74 9.68 7.12
C VAL A 42 -9.58 9.45 8.37
N LYS A 43 -10.39 8.38 8.35
CA LYS A 43 -11.24 7.97 9.45
C LYS A 43 -10.32 7.48 10.56
N ASN A 44 -9.96 8.40 11.44
CA ASN A 44 -9.03 8.23 12.55
C ASN A 44 -9.62 7.28 13.60
N ARG A 45 -9.69 5.98 13.24
CA ARG A 45 -10.13 4.92 14.13
C ARG A 45 -9.01 4.66 15.14
N LYS A 46 -9.36 4.70 16.43
CA LYS A 46 -8.51 4.26 17.55
C LYS A 46 -7.66 3.06 17.15
N TYR A 47 -6.36 3.16 17.40
CA TYR A 47 -5.30 2.21 17.05
C TYR A 47 -5.49 0.85 17.75
N MET A 48 -6.49 0.06 17.33
CA MET A 48 -6.55 -1.34 17.69
C MET A 48 -5.53 -2.09 16.84
N MET A 49 -4.45 -2.56 17.47
CA MET A 49 -3.47 -3.44 16.83
C MET A 49 -4.18 -4.66 16.25
N VAL A 50 -3.92 -4.95 14.98
CA VAL A 50 -4.47 -6.11 14.29
C VAL A 50 -3.32 -7.05 13.93
N PHE A 51 -3.58 -8.36 14.09
CA PHE A 51 -2.64 -9.40 13.72
C PHE A 51 -2.87 -9.87 12.29
N TYR A 52 -1.78 -10.08 11.57
CA TYR A 52 -1.75 -10.49 10.17
C TYR A 52 -0.78 -11.64 9.98
N GLU A 53 -1.12 -12.52 9.04
CA GLU A 53 -0.24 -13.55 8.49
C GLU A 53 0.02 -13.20 7.03
N THR A 54 1.27 -13.29 6.59
CA THR A 54 1.64 -13.01 5.20
C THR A 54 2.47 -14.15 4.64
N PHE A 55 2.01 -14.65 3.50
CA PHE A 55 2.72 -15.62 2.69
C PHE A 55 3.36 -14.90 1.51
N VAL A 56 4.66 -15.12 1.27
CA VAL A 56 5.41 -14.54 0.15
C VAL A 56 6.10 -15.63 -0.63
N LEU A 57 5.88 -15.64 -1.94
CA LEU A 57 6.50 -16.57 -2.87
C LEU A 57 7.61 -15.86 -3.64
N PHE A 58 8.86 -16.26 -3.42
CA PHE A 58 10.04 -15.76 -4.12
C PHE A 58 10.38 -16.61 -5.36
N SER A 59 10.93 -15.96 -6.38
CA SER A 59 11.41 -16.65 -7.59
C SER A 59 12.69 -17.45 -7.34
N LYS A 60 13.00 -18.43 -8.22
CA LYS A 60 14.25 -19.21 -8.13
C LYS A 60 15.53 -18.35 -8.21
N ARG A 61 15.45 -17.14 -8.78
CA ARG A 61 16.60 -16.27 -9.03
C ARG A 61 17.03 -15.43 -7.81
N VAL A 62 16.20 -15.35 -6.77
CA VAL A 62 16.49 -14.53 -5.58
C VAL A 62 17.46 -15.26 -4.66
N GLN A 63 18.53 -14.59 -4.23
CA GLN A 63 19.50 -15.18 -3.31
C GLN A 63 19.00 -15.15 -1.86
N ARG A 64 19.60 -15.98 -1.01
CA ARG A 64 19.29 -15.99 0.44
C ARG A 64 19.64 -14.66 1.12
N ALA A 65 20.61 -13.91 0.60
CA ALA A 65 20.99 -12.59 1.09
C ALA A 65 19.86 -11.57 0.84
N ASP A 66 19.40 -11.45 -0.40
CA ASP A 66 18.32 -10.53 -0.80
C ASP A 66 17.04 -10.79 -0.01
N ILE A 67 16.66 -12.06 0.21
CA ILE A 67 15.49 -12.42 1.02
C ILE A 67 15.63 -11.90 2.47
N ARG A 68 16.82 -12.03 3.08
CA ARG A 68 17.07 -11.50 4.42
C ARG A 68 17.01 -9.97 4.45
N GLN A 69 17.50 -9.28 3.42
CA GLN A 69 17.41 -7.83 3.29
C GLN A 69 15.95 -7.37 3.15
N LEU A 70 15.16 -8.05 2.31
CA LEU A 70 13.73 -7.76 2.12
C LEU A 70 12.95 -7.96 3.43
N LEU A 71 13.23 -9.01 4.19
CA LEU A 71 12.61 -9.24 5.50
C LEU A 71 12.93 -8.13 6.50
N LYS A 72 14.21 -7.70 6.58
CA LYS A 72 14.61 -6.53 7.40
C LYS A 72 13.93 -5.23 6.96
N GLN A 73 13.71 -5.04 5.66
CA GLN A 73 12.95 -3.89 5.14
C GLN A 73 11.47 -3.95 5.57
N GLN A 74 10.83 -5.13 5.53
CA GLN A 74 9.45 -5.26 6.03
C GLN A 74 9.38 -5.05 7.55
N GLU A 75 10.35 -5.54 8.31
CA GLU A 75 10.46 -5.29 9.75
C GLU A 75 10.58 -3.80 10.08
N ALA A 76 11.40 -3.05 9.34
CA ALA A 76 11.52 -1.60 9.46
C ALA A 76 10.21 -0.86 9.11
N LEU A 77 9.45 -1.34 8.13
CA LEU A 77 8.12 -0.79 7.82
C LEU A 77 7.11 -1.12 8.94
N ILE A 78 7.14 -2.33 9.50
CA ILE A 78 6.25 -2.74 10.59
C ILE A 78 6.51 -1.89 11.85
N THR A 79 7.77 -1.68 12.23
CA THR A 79 8.13 -0.87 13.42
C THR A 79 7.81 0.61 13.24
N LYS A 80 8.00 1.18 12.04
CA LYS A 80 7.54 2.54 11.68
C LYS A 80 6.05 2.77 11.97
N HIS A 81 5.20 1.75 11.82
CA HIS A 81 3.76 1.80 12.08
C HIS A 81 3.36 1.31 13.48
N HIS A 82 4.28 1.37 14.45
CA HIS A 82 4.12 0.89 15.83
C HIS A 82 3.69 -0.58 15.93
N GLY A 83 4.11 -1.39 14.95
CA GLY A 83 3.94 -2.83 14.95
C GLY A 83 5.17 -3.60 15.42
N SER A 84 5.01 -4.91 15.56
CA SER A 84 6.12 -5.85 15.81
C SER A 84 5.95 -7.13 15.01
N MET A 85 7.06 -7.67 14.52
CA MET A 85 7.12 -8.95 13.81
C MET A 85 7.22 -10.10 14.83
N LEU A 86 6.36 -11.10 14.70
CA LEU A 86 6.11 -12.12 15.73
C LEU A 86 6.74 -13.47 15.39
N ALA A 87 6.69 -13.87 14.12
CA ALA A 87 7.37 -15.06 13.63
C ALA A 87 7.76 -14.90 12.16
N VAL A 88 8.87 -15.50 11.78
CA VAL A 88 9.33 -15.67 10.39
C VAL A 88 9.69 -17.13 10.19
N ARG A 89 9.19 -17.76 9.13
CA ARG A 89 9.44 -19.16 8.80
C ARG A 89 9.66 -19.34 7.31
N ASP A 90 10.62 -20.18 6.95
CA ASP A 90 10.81 -20.66 5.58
C ASP A 90 10.06 -21.99 5.41
N LEU A 91 9.11 -22.03 4.48
CA LEU A 91 8.32 -23.24 4.15
C LEU A 91 8.95 -24.05 3.01
N GLY A 92 10.11 -23.61 2.52
CA GLY A 92 10.93 -24.27 1.52
C GLY A 92 10.45 -24.03 0.08
N TRP A 93 11.03 -24.80 -0.85
CA TRP A 93 10.64 -24.78 -2.25
C TRP A 93 9.34 -25.54 -2.48
N ARG A 94 8.39 -24.92 -3.19
CA ARG A 94 7.10 -25.52 -3.54
C ARG A 94 6.81 -25.30 -5.03
N LYS A 95 6.16 -26.29 -5.65
CA LYS A 95 5.59 -26.16 -7.00
C LYS A 95 4.30 -25.35 -6.89
N THR A 96 4.08 -24.38 -7.77
CA THR A 96 2.81 -23.65 -7.84
C THR A 96 1.77 -24.46 -8.61
N ALA A 97 0.51 -24.41 -8.18
CA ALA A 97 -0.59 -25.11 -8.87
C ALA A 97 -0.76 -24.63 -10.33
N PHE A 98 -0.55 -23.33 -10.56
CA PHE A 98 -0.59 -22.70 -11.88
C PHE A 98 0.74 -21.99 -12.17
N ARG A 99 1.04 -21.80 -13.46
CA ARG A 99 2.17 -20.98 -13.89
C ARG A 99 1.99 -19.52 -13.44
N VAL A 100 2.99 -18.93 -12.79
CA VAL A 100 3.01 -17.52 -12.43
C VAL A 100 3.80 -16.75 -13.47
N ILE A 101 3.15 -15.81 -14.16
CA ILE A 101 3.77 -14.92 -15.14
C ILE A 101 4.05 -13.59 -14.44
N LYS A 102 5.32 -13.15 -14.43
CA LYS A 102 5.74 -11.84 -13.90
C LYS A 102 6.38 -11.03 -15.05
N PRO A 103 5.95 -9.78 -15.30
CA PRO A 103 6.53 -8.97 -16.37
C PRO A 103 8.04 -8.83 -16.19
N ARG A 104 8.76 -8.75 -17.32
CA ARG A 104 10.24 -8.65 -17.41
C ARG A 104 11.06 -9.84 -16.87
N GLN A 105 10.44 -10.82 -16.22
CA GLN A 105 11.17 -11.94 -15.60
C GLN A 105 10.86 -13.29 -16.25
N GLY A 106 9.62 -13.49 -16.71
CA GLY A 106 9.17 -14.69 -17.40
C GLY A 106 8.12 -15.49 -16.63
N ILE A 107 8.14 -16.80 -16.85
CA ILE A 107 7.13 -17.76 -16.37
C ILE A 107 7.77 -18.65 -15.29
N PHE A 108 7.07 -18.85 -14.18
CA PHE A 108 7.54 -19.62 -13.03
C PHE A 108 6.55 -20.73 -12.65
N TRP A 109 7.08 -21.94 -12.41
CA TRP A 109 6.35 -23.11 -11.90
C TRP A 109 6.75 -23.49 -10.47
N PHE A 110 7.83 -22.90 -9.96
CA PHE A 110 8.39 -23.18 -8.65
C PHE A 110 8.82 -21.87 -8.00
N GLY A 111 8.66 -21.79 -6.69
CA GLY A 111 9.15 -20.68 -5.88
C GLY A 111 9.45 -21.12 -4.45
N ARG A 112 10.13 -20.27 -3.70
CA ARG A 112 10.39 -20.49 -2.27
C ARG A 112 9.35 -19.73 -1.46
N LEU A 113 8.62 -20.46 -0.62
CA LEU A 113 7.51 -19.91 0.14
C LEU A 113 7.99 -19.50 1.54
N PHE A 114 7.84 -18.23 1.87
CA PHE A 114 8.05 -17.71 3.21
C PHE A 114 6.71 -17.39 3.86
N TYR A 115 6.66 -17.60 5.17
CA TYR A 115 5.58 -17.18 6.06
C TYR A 115 6.15 -16.20 7.08
N PHE A 116 5.43 -15.12 7.35
CA PHE A 116 5.67 -14.32 8.54
C PHE A 116 4.37 -13.78 9.12
N SER A 117 4.35 -13.62 10.44
CA SER A 117 3.23 -13.04 11.17
C SER A 117 3.67 -11.81 11.95
N PHE A 118 2.78 -10.83 12.06
CA PHE A 118 3.06 -9.55 12.72
C PHE A 118 1.79 -8.93 13.29
N GLY A 119 1.95 -8.09 14.31
CA GLY A 119 0.92 -7.16 14.77
C GLY A 119 1.24 -5.76 14.26
N ALA A 120 0.31 -5.08 13.59
CA ALA A 120 0.51 -3.73 13.09
C ALA A 120 -0.80 -2.92 13.01
N ASN A 121 -0.66 -1.61 12.81
CA ASN A 121 -1.75 -0.75 12.37
C ASN A 121 -2.22 -1.17 10.96
N PRO A 122 -3.54 -1.27 10.66
CA PRO A 122 -4.04 -1.52 9.30
C PRO A 122 -3.50 -0.55 8.21
N ALA A 123 -3.05 0.65 8.58
CA ALA A 123 -2.38 1.57 7.64
C ALA A 123 -1.06 1.02 7.07
N ALA A 124 -0.37 0.13 7.79
CA ALA A 124 0.90 -0.46 7.35
C ALA A 124 0.74 -1.42 6.15
N ILE A 125 -0.44 -2.03 5.99
CA ILE A 125 -0.66 -3.09 4.98
C ILE A 125 -0.48 -2.54 3.57
N THR A 126 -0.94 -1.31 3.30
CA THR A 126 -0.86 -0.71 1.96
C THR A 126 0.58 -0.43 1.57
N GLU A 127 1.37 0.19 2.44
CA GLU A 127 2.81 0.44 2.23
C GLU A 127 3.59 -0.89 2.04
N MET A 128 3.34 -1.87 2.90
CA MET A 128 4.01 -3.18 2.87
C MET A 128 3.65 -3.99 1.62
N SER A 129 2.37 -3.99 1.23
CA SER A 129 1.90 -4.63 -0.01
C SER A 129 2.53 -3.99 -1.24
N GLN A 130 2.66 -2.65 -1.27
CA GLN A 130 3.34 -1.93 -2.35
C GLN A 130 4.85 -2.25 -2.41
N SER A 131 5.53 -2.33 -1.26
CA SER A 131 6.94 -2.75 -1.15
C SER A 131 7.19 -4.16 -1.69
N LEU A 132 6.30 -5.11 -1.37
CA LEU A 132 6.37 -6.48 -1.88
C LEU A 132 6.02 -6.57 -3.38
N GLN A 133 5.11 -5.75 -3.89
CA GLN A 133 4.74 -5.73 -5.31
C GLN A 133 5.85 -5.15 -6.21
N SER A 134 6.47 -4.05 -5.78
CA SER A 134 7.56 -3.37 -6.51
C SER A 134 8.85 -4.20 -6.53
N THR A 135 9.06 -5.04 -5.52
CA THR A 135 10.18 -5.98 -5.46
C THR A 135 10.09 -7.01 -6.60
N ASN A 136 11.06 -6.95 -7.51
CA ASN A 136 11.17 -7.89 -8.62
C ASN A 136 11.20 -9.35 -8.15
N GLY A 137 11.99 -9.69 -7.12
CA GLY A 137 12.13 -11.07 -6.63
C GLY A 137 10.84 -11.75 -6.14
N VAL A 138 9.79 -10.98 -5.83
CA VAL A 138 8.51 -11.49 -5.33
C VAL A 138 7.58 -11.84 -6.49
N LEU A 139 7.18 -13.12 -6.57
CA LEU A 139 6.22 -13.61 -7.55
C LEU A 139 4.79 -13.24 -7.15
N ARG A 140 4.41 -13.57 -5.91
CA ARG A 140 3.10 -13.28 -5.31
C ARG A 140 3.26 -13.15 -3.79
N HIS A 141 2.39 -12.36 -3.18
CA HIS A 141 2.17 -12.30 -1.74
C HIS A 141 0.68 -12.38 -1.42
N ALA A 142 0.34 -12.86 -0.24
CA ALA A 142 -1.02 -12.91 0.28
C ALA A 142 -1.01 -12.54 1.76
N THR A 143 -1.65 -11.42 2.09
CA THR A 143 -1.80 -10.89 3.45
C THR A 143 -3.18 -11.24 3.98
N VAL A 144 -3.28 -12.03 5.06
CA VAL A 144 -4.54 -12.45 5.68
C VAL A 144 -4.65 -11.85 7.07
N ARG A 145 -5.82 -11.26 7.38
CA ARG A 145 -6.12 -10.78 8.73
C ARG A 145 -6.50 -11.95 9.63
N MET A 146 -5.81 -12.11 10.74
CA MET A 146 -6.11 -13.16 11.72
C MET A 146 -7.41 -12.83 12.47
N LYS A 147 -8.34 -13.80 12.56
CA LYS A 147 -9.59 -13.65 13.32
C LYS A 147 -9.41 -13.95 14.81
N LYS A 148 -8.52 -14.89 15.17
CA LYS A 148 -8.29 -15.35 16.55
C LYS A 148 -6.81 -15.18 16.91
N ARG A 149 -6.54 -14.70 18.14
CA ARG A 149 -5.16 -14.46 18.61
C ARG A 149 -4.38 -15.75 18.87
N HIS A 150 -5.05 -16.87 19.21
CA HIS A 150 -4.37 -18.12 19.57
C HIS A 150 -3.59 -18.78 18.43
N ASN A 151 -3.92 -18.53 17.17
CA ASN A 151 -3.18 -19.11 16.03
C ASN A 151 -1.68 -18.81 16.11
N LEU A 152 -1.29 -17.64 16.62
CA LEU A 152 0.11 -17.27 16.87
C LEU A 152 0.83 -18.20 17.86
N MET A 153 0.11 -18.72 18.86
CA MET A 153 0.67 -19.59 19.90
C MET A 153 0.63 -21.07 19.50
N THR A 154 -0.47 -21.53 18.90
CA THR A 154 -0.65 -22.95 18.52
C THR A 154 0.39 -23.41 17.51
N TYR A 155 0.79 -22.56 16.56
CA TYR A 155 1.81 -22.92 15.57
C TYR A 155 3.23 -23.09 16.13
N ASN A 156 3.54 -22.59 17.33
CA ASN A 156 4.85 -22.79 17.97
C ASN A 156 4.92 -24.14 18.72
N HIS A 157 3.83 -24.55 19.40
CA HIS A 157 3.79 -25.79 20.19
C HIS A 157 4.01 -27.07 19.35
N HIS A 158 3.65 -27.07 18.07
CA HIS A 158 3.86 -28.22 17.18
C HIS A 158 5.29 -28.36 16.63
N ILE A 159 6.17 -27.37 16.83
CA ILE A 159 7.58 -27.46 16.40
C ILE A 159 8.41 -28.14 17.47
N HIS A 160 8.29 -27.71 18.73
CA HIS A 160 9.01 -28.28 19.89
C HIS A 160 8.52 -29.66 20.34
N ALA A 161 7.61 -30.29 19.60
CA ALA A 161 7.10 -31.63 19.86
C ALA A 161 7.65 -32.68 18.89
N ARG A 162 8.76 -32.36 18.20
CA ARG A 162 9.45 -33.20 17.21
C ARG A 162 10.98 -33.11 17.30
N ASP A 163 11.48 -32.62 18.44
CA ASP A 163 12.87 -32.73 18.85
C ASP A 163 12.98 -33.90 19.85
#